data_AF-J5GKR9-F1
#
_entry.id   AF-J5GKR9-F1
#
_cell.length_a   1.000
_cell.length_b   1.000
_cell.length_c   1.000
_cell.angle_alpha   90.00
_cell.angle_beta   90.00
_cell.angle_gamma   90.00
#
_symmetry.space_group_name_H-M   'P 1'
#
loop_
_entity.id
_entity.type
_entity.pdbx_description
1 polymer ?
#
loop_
_entity_poly.entity_id
_entity_poly.type
_entity_poly.pdbx_seq_one_letter_code
_entity_poly.pdbx_strand_id
1 'polypeptide(L)'
;MKKSLKFSEIYIAYLPLVVFFLNLLYGLLNIEGVGDTDSRYNLFFAIFGFIPTIFGYGISFLANLLVGISYVRQAKNELKRIIALLLIGNIFLAIFLMFLLRFKMIVSFDFIKDIDLWSFIFSLFLFPYLDWIYQKEDYNPKLSRKLLILFLIGIFSPLIGSRIQIHFRNNAKVQQLKEFYSSMGMNYDVALKSVEIESNVSDISIFDVSDNGMTIQVGAKYIRQKLTQVSFINENYGFKEFLRLSASSQEAQTVLNDFKSAVESAIQKKGYDLVVIDDKEQPLASPGFKISNSYRITPLIKEKALQNQNSFSKEKQAFRGYATLSVKDFMKEGALCLHLTLSKSNLLELGDIDFSSFPDGYYNINADYFLVVNGKYKQLEKDDNFEYILPIESGKPFYSEDLYDIKKIDLNNEE
;
A
#
# COMPACT_ATOMS: atom_id res chain seq x y z
N MET A 1 36.34 56.57 -2.37
CA MET A 1 34.88 56.39 -2.45
C MET A 1 34.48 55.07 -1.80
N LYS A 2 33.96 55.11 -0.57
CA LYS A 2 33.27 53.98 0.07
C LYS A 2 31.97 53.73 -0.70
N LYS A 3 31.90 52.67 -1.52
CA LYS A 3 30.61 52.19 -2.03
C LYS A 3 29.90 51.52 -0.86
N SER A 4 28.81 52.13 -0.40
CA SER A 4 27.80 51.44 0.40
C SER A 4 27.43 50.15 -0.35
N LEU A 5 27.70 48.97 0.23
CA LEU A 5 26.92 47.80 -0.17
C LEU A 5 25.46 48.22 0.02
N LYS A 6 24.69 48.20 -1.07
CA LYS A 6 23.30 48.65 -1.02
C LYS A 6 22.59 47.79 0.00
N PHE A 7 21.77 48.42 0.84
CA PHE A 7 20.95 47.80 1.87
C PHE A 7 20.26 46.50 1.39
N SER A 8 19.96 46.39 0.08
CA SER A 8 19.44 45.20 -0.60
C SER A 8 20.32 43.95 -0.54
N GLU A 9 21.65 44.03 -0.50
CA GLU A 9 22.54 42.87 -0.58
C GLU A 9 22.57 42.04 0.72
N ILE A 10 22.40 42.70 1.88
CA ILE A 10 22.45 42.06 3.20
C ILE A 10 21.21 41.18 3.45
N TYR A 11 20.06 41.52 2.88
CA TYR A 11 18.81 40.78 3.11
C TYR A 11 18.59 39.61 2.15
N ILE A 12 19.38 39.48 1.08
CA ILE A 12 19.23 38.38 0.11
C ILE A 12 19.40 37.02 0.78
N ALA A 13 20.33 36.89 1.72
CA ALA A 13 20.56 35.65 2.45
C ALA A 13 19.38 35.22 3.34
N TYR A 14 18.52 36.16 3.71
CA TYR A 14 17.33 35.91 4.54
C TYR A 14 16.09 35.61 3.71
N LEU A 15 16.09 35.89 2.40
CA LEU A 15 14.93 35.74 1.54
C LEU A 15 14.28 34.33 1.61
N PRO A 16 15.05 33.22 1.59
CA PRO A 16 14.48 31.88 1.74
C PRO A 16 13.74 31.68 3.07
N LEU A 17 14.26 32.28 4.15
CA LEU A 17 13.67 32.21 5.49
C LEU A 17 12.39 33.06 5.58
N VAL A 18 12.38 34.23 4.95
CA VAL A 18 11.20 35.09 4.85
C VAL A 18 10.08 34.39 4.07
N VAL A 19 10.41 33.76 2.94
CA VAL A 19 9.45 32.96 2.17
C VAL A 19 8.87 31.84 3.05
N PHE A 20 9.72 31.13 3.80
CA PHE A 20 9.26 30.11 4.76
C PHE A 20 8.30 30.68 5.81
N PHE A 21 8.66 31.79 6.47
CA PHE A 21 7.81 32.37 7.51
C PHE A 21 6.49 32.91 6.97
N LEU A 22 6.47 33.47 5.75
CA LEU A 22 5.24 33.92 5.11
C LEU A 22 4.32 32.74 4.79
N ASN A 23 4.87 31.63 4.31
CA ASN A 23 4.10 30.40 4.10
C ASN A 23 3.62 29.79 5.43
N LEU A 24 4.46 29.80 6.46
CA LEU A 24 4.08 29.34 7.80
C LEU A 24 2.96 30.20 8.39
N LEU A 25 3.04 31.52 8.24
CA LEU A 25 2.05 32.46 8.73
C LEU A 25 0.74 32.36 7.94
N TYR A 26 0.80 32.33 6.61
CA TYR A 26 -0.34 32.04 5.75
C TYR A 26 -1.00 30.72 6.17
N GLY A 27 -0.17 29.73 6.48
CA GLY A 27 -0.58 28.50 7.10
C GLY A 27 -1.37 28.76 8.38
N LEU A 28 -0.71 29.15 9.45
CA LEU A 28 -1.34 29.36 10.76
C LEU A 28 -2.62 30.23 10.74
N LEU A 29 -2.73 31.18 9.81
CA LEU A 29 -3.92 32.03 9.64
C LEU A 29 -5.06 31.37 8.83
N ASN A 30 -4.76 30.51 7.85
CA ASN A 30 -5.76 29.73 7.11
C ASN A 30 -6.09 28.42 7.83
N ILE A 31 -6.82 28.53 8.93
CA ILE A 31 -7.58 27.40 9.50
C ILE A 31 -8.72 27.09 8.52
N GLU A 32 -8.42 26.41 7.42
CA GLU A 32 -9.45 25.75 6.62
C GLU A 32 -9.93 24.52 7.39
N GLY A 33 -11.12 24.68 7.97
CA GLY A 33 -12.21 23.71 7.88
C GLY A 33 -11.88 22.26 8.24
N VAL A 34 -12.34 21.85 9.42
CA VAL A 34 -12.90 20.52 9.63
C VAL A 34 -13.92 20.26 8.52
N GLY A 35 -13.53 19.50 7.49
CA GLY A 35 -14.36 19.25 6.32
C GLY A 35 -13.87 18.00 5.60
N ASP A 36 -14.56 16.91 5.89
CA ASP A 36 -14.50 15.66 5.15
C ASP A 36 -14.73 15.91 3.65
N THR A 37 -14.17 15.05 2.78
CA THR A 37 -14.39 14.92 1.32
C THR A 37 -13.58 15.79 0.32
N ASP A 38 -12.63 15.11 -0.34
CA ASP A 38 -12.29 15.11 -1.78
C ASP A 38 -11.88 16.35 -2.60
N SER A 39 -11.58 17.51 -2.01
CA SER A 39 -10.96 18.61 -2.79
C SER A 39 -9.87 19.37 -2.05
N ARG A 40 -8.84 18.64 -1.58
CA ARG A 40 -7.79 19.18 -0.69
C ARG A 40 -6.88 20.28 -1.27
N TYR A 41 -7.13 20.84 -2.46
CA TYR A 41 -6.47 22.07 -2.92
C TYR A 41 -7.41 22.88 -3.82
N ASN A 42 -8.17 23.79 -3.23
CA ASN A 42 -9.03 24.72 -3.96
C ASN A 42 -8.20 25.65 -4.87
N LEU A 43 -8.75 26.14 -5.98
CA LEU A 43 -8.04 27.03 -6.93
C LEU A 43 -7.42 28.26 -6.24
N PHE A 44 -8.05 28.73 -5.16
CA PHE A 44 -7.54 29.79 -4.30
C PHE A 44 -6.18 29.46 -3.66
N PHE A 45 -6.03 28.25 -3.13
CA PHE A 45 -4.75 27.80 -2.58
C PHE A 45 -3.68 27.69 -3.67
N ALA A 46 -4.06 27.25 -4.87
CA ALA A 46 -3.11 27.17 -5.99
C ALA A 46 -2.57 28.57 -6.38
N ILE A 47 -3.46 29.58 -6.46
CA ILE A 47 -3.11 30.95 -6.89
C ILE A 47 -2.41 31.75 -5.80
N PHE A 48 -2.86 31.68 -4.55
CA PHE A 48 -2.37 32.55 -3.47
C PHE A 48 -1.40 31.86 -2.50
N GLY A 49 -1.37 30.53 -2.47
CA GLY A 49 -0.40 29.75 -1.71
C GLY A 49 0.68 29.19 -2.63
N PHE A 50 0.34 28.14 -3.38
CA PHE A 50 1.29 27.30 -4.11
C PHE A 50 2.19 28.06 -5.09
N ILE A 51 1.59 28.84 -6.00
CA ILE A 51 2.33 29.59 -7.03
C ILE A 51 3.29 30.62 -6.38
N PRO A 52 2.83 31.51 -5.48
CA PRO A 52 3.71 32.44 -4.76
C PRO A 52 4.83 31.75 -3.98
N THR A 53 4.57 30.60 -3.34
CA THR A 53 5.60 29.83 -2.64
C THR A 53 6.70 29.35 -3.58
N ILE A 54 6.34 28.77 -4.73
CA ILE A 54 7.30 28.29 -5.73
C ILE A 54 8.15 29.43 -6.27
N PHE A 55 7.50 30.51 -6.71
CA PHE A 55 8.21 31.67 -7.25
C PHE A 55 9.06 32.35 -6.16
N GLY A 56 8.56 32.42 -4.93
CA GLY A 56 9.29 32.94 -3.78
C GLY A 56 10.59 32.18 -3.54
N TYR A 57 10.53 30.85 -3.43
CA TYR A 57 11.73 30.03 -3.26
C TYR A 57 12.66 30.11 -4.49
N GLY A 58 12.10 30.02 -5.71
CA GLY A 58 12.87 30.11 -6.95
C GLY A 58 13.66 31.41 -7.07
N ILE A 59 13.01 32.55 -6.82
CA ILE A 59 13.65 33.87 -6.82
C ILE A 59 14.68 33.97 -5.68
N SER A 60 14.35 33.47 -4.48
CA SER A 60 15.26 33.50 -3.33
C SER A 60 16.56 32.74 -3.58
N PHE A 61 16.46 31.57 -4.21
CA PHE A 61 17.60 30.72 -4.51
C PHE A 61 18.42 31.27 -5.66
N LEU A 62 17.78 31.81 -6.70
CA LEU A 62 18.48 32.48 -7.79
C LEU A 62 19.28 33.69 -7.28
N ALA A 63 18.67 34.51 -6.41
CA ALA A 63 19.36 35.66 -5.81
C ALA A 63 20.57 35.22 -4.97
N ASN A 64 20.42 34.18 -4.15
CA ASN A 64 21.52 33.63 -3.36
C ASN A 64 22.62 32.98 -4.23
N LEU A 65 22.25 32.41 -5.38
CA LEU A 65 23.21 31.84 -6.33
C LEU A 65 24.09 32.95 -6.91
N LEU A 66 23.50 34.07 -7.32
CA LEU A 66 24.21 35.22 -7.83
C LEU A 66 25.16 35.82 -6.77
N VAL A 67 24.70 35.93 -5.52
CA VAL A 67 25.53 36.35 -4.38
C VAL A 67 26.70 35.39 -4.17
N GLY A 68 26.46 34.09 -4.14
CA GLY A 68 27.50 33.07 -3.99
C GLY A 68 28.56 33.13 -5.11
N ILE A 69 28.14 33.27 -6.37
CA ILE A 69 29.07 33.43 -7.51
C ILE A 69 29.90 34.71 -7.36
N SER A 70 29.28 35.81 -6.95
CA SER A 70 29.97 37.08 -6.67
C SER A 70 31.02 36.91 -5.57
N TYR A 71 30.67 36.22 -4.49
CA TYR A 71 31.58 35.92 -3.38
C TYR A 71 32.75 35.04 -3.83
N VAL A 72 32.54 34.00 -4.62
CA VAL A 72 33.63 33.18 -5.17
C VAL A 72 34.61 34.04 -5.99
N ARG A 73 34.11 35.01 -6.78
CA ARG A 73 34.95 35.92 -7.58
C ARG A 73 35.70 36.95 -6.74
N GLN A 74 35.13 37.39 -5.62
CA GLN A 74 35.71 38.42 -4.75
C GLN A 74 36.56 37.86 -3.60
N ALA A 75 36.58 36.54 -3.40
CA ALA A 75 37.28 35.89 -2.31
C ALA A 75 38.80 36.14 -2.36
N LYS A 76 39.33 36.81 -1.34
CA LYS A 76 40.76 37.14 -1.21
C LYS A 76 41.60 36.00 -0.62
N ASN A 77 40.94 35.01 0.00
CA ASN A 77 41.60 33.86 0.62
C ASN A 77 40.78 32.57 0.40
N GLU A 78 41.44 31.43 0.63
CA GLU A 78 40.84 30.10 0.43
C GLU A 78 39.61 29.88 1.32
N LEU A 79 39.65 30.36 2.57
CA LEU A 79 38.55 30.25 3.52
C LEU A 79 37.27 30.93 3.03
N LYS A 80 37.35 32.18 2.55
CA LYS A 80 36.20 32.89 1.98
C LYS A 80 35.68 32.19 0.73
N ARG A 81 36.57 31.63 -0.08
CA ARG A 81 36.18 30.85 -1.26
C ARG A 81 35.42 29.58 -0.87
N ILE A 82 35.84 28.87 0.17
CA ILE A 82 35.13 27.69 0.70
C ILE A 82 33.76 28.08 1.24
N ILE A 83 33.64 29.17 2.01
CA ILE A 83 32.35 29.63 2.53
C ILE A 83 31.39 29.98 1.39
N ALA A 84 31.88 30.65 0.34
CA ALA A 84 31.09 30.98 -0.84
C ALA A 84 30.62 29.72 -1.60
N LEU A 85 31.48 28.70 -1.70
CA LEU A 85 31.10 27.40 -2.29
C LEU A 85 30.07 26.65 -1.42
N LEU A 86 30.17 26.73 -0.09
CA LEU A 86 29.17 26.16 0.82
C LEU A 86 27.81 26.85 0.65
N LEU A 87 27.78 28.17 0.44
CA LEU A 87 26.54 28.90 0.18
C LEU A 87 25.86 28.41 -1.10
N ILE A 88 26.65 28.26 -2.18
CA ILE A 88 26.16 27.69 -3.44
C ILE A 88 25.69 26.24 -3.24
N GLY A 89 26.47 25.43 -2.53
CA GLY A 89 26.12 24.04 -2.21
C GLY A 89 24.81 23.92 -1.42
N ASN A 90 24.55 24.84 -0.48
CA ASN A 90 23.32 24.86 0.29
C ASN A 90 22.08 25.14 -0.57
N ILE A 91 22.20 25.86 -1.69
CA ILE A 91 21.09 26.05 -2.64
C ILE A 91 20.69 24.72 -3.24
N PHE A 92 21.66 23.96 -3.75
CA PHE A 92 21.38 22.63 -4.31
C PHE A 92 20.84 21.67 -3.26
N LEU A 93 21.37 21.72 -2.03
CA LEU A 93 20.86 20.93 -0.91
C LEU A 93 19.42 21.29 -0.56
N ALA A 94 19.09 22.58 -0.46
CA ALA A 94 17.74 23.04 -0.16
C ALA A 94 16.75 22.62 -1.27
N ILE A 95 17.15 22.75 -2.55
CA ILE A 95 16.37 22.26 -3.69
C ILE A 95 16.16 20.74 -3.59
N PHE A 96 17.24 19.98 -3.35
CA PHE A 96 17.16 18.53 -3.21
C PHE A 96 16.23 18.12 -2.06
N LEU A 97 16.33 18.78 -0.90
CA LEU A 97 15.43 18.56 0.24
C LEU A 97 13.98 18.88 -0.12
N MET A 98 13.70 19.96 -0.86
CA MET A 98 12.34 20.26 -1.33
C MET A 98 11.76 19.16 -2.23
N PHE A 99 12.59 18.55 -3.09
CA PHE A 99 12.17 17.42 -3.93
C PHE A 99 11.99 16.13 -3.11
N LEU A 100 12.93 15.82 -2.21
CA LEU A 100 12.92 14.62 -1.37
C LEU A 100 11.72 14.60 -0.42
N LEU A 101 11.38 15.76 0.15
CA LEU A 101 10.22 15.96 1.01
C LEU A 101 8.89 15.98 0.26
N ARG A 102 8.90 15.67 -1.06
CA ARG A 102 7.73 15.67 -1.95
C ARG A 102 6.91 16.95 -1.75
N PHE A 103 7.34 18.07 -2.35
CA PHE A 103 6.65 19.35 -2.62
C PHE A 103 5.29 19.65 -1.93
N LYS A 104 4.35 18.71 -1.94
CA LYS A 104 3.18 18.61 -1.05
C LYS A 104 3.49 19.04 0.40
N MET A 105 4.66 18.75 0.97
CA MET A 105 5.02 19.17 2.35
C MET A 105 5.50 20.61 2.50
N ILE A 106 5.78 21.34 1.42
CA ILE A 106 6.16 22.76 1.47
C ILE A 106 4.91 23.64 1.48
N VAL A 107 3.77 23.09 1.07
CA VAL A 107 2.52 23.83 0.89
C VAL A 107 1.38 23.26 1.75
N SER A 108 1.47 22.00 2.23
CA SER A 108 0.45 21.33 3.05
C SER A 108 0.69 21.43 4.56
N PHE A 109 -0.40 21.75 5.26
CA PHE A 109 -0.55 22.05 6.69
C PHE A 109 -0.15 21.00 7.73
N ASP A 110 0.16 19.78 7.31
CA ASP A 110 0.65 18.72 8.22
C ASP A 110 2.11 18.99 8.71
N PHE A 111 2.65 20.17 8.41
CA PHE A 111 4.03 20.67 8.59
C PHE A 111 4.75 20.34 9.90
N ILE A 112 4.10 20.43 11.06
CA ILE A 112 4.82 20.36 12.36
C ILE A 112 5.09 18.91 12.78
N LYS A 113 4.40 17.93 12.17
CA LYS A 113 4.47 16.52 12.57
C LYS A 113 5.48 15.70 11.80
N ASP A 114 5.98 16.21 10.67
CA ASP A 114 6.96 15.49 9.86
C ASP A 114 8.38 15.86 10.28
N ILE A 115 9.10 14.87 10.80
CA ILE A 115 10.48 15.00 11.23
C ILE A 115 11.35 15.49 10.06
N ASP A 116 11.13 15.01 8.83
CA ASP A 116 12.02 15.32 7.70
C ASP A 116 11.98 16.80 7.28
N LEU A 117 10.92 17.55 7.61
CA LEU A 117 10.83 19.00 7.33
C LEU A 117 11.88 19.81 8.09
N TRP A 118 12.25 19.36 9.30
CA TRP A 118 13.29 20.04 10.09
C TRP A 118 14.60 20.13 9.31
N SER A 119 14.91 19.12 8.48
CA SER A 119 16.08 19.14 7.61
C SER A 119 16.10 20.33 6.66
N PHE A 120 14.94 20.65 6.07
CA PHE A 120 14.79 21.81 5.19
C PHE A 120 14.91 23.11 5.97
N ILE A 121 14.26 23.22 7.14
CA ILE A 121 14.32 24.40 8.00
C ILE A 121 15.78 24.72 8.39
N PHE A 122 16.54 23.73 8.84
CA PHE A 122 17.96 23.93 9.18
C PHE A 122 18.81 24.34 7.97
N SER A 123 18.49 23.84 6.77
CA SER A 123 19.13 24.30 5.53
C SER A 123 18.79 25.77 5.22
N LEU A 124 17.57 26.24 5.50
CA LEU A 124 17.21 27.65 5.32
C LEU A 124 17.99 28.59 6.26
N PHE A 125 18.19 28.18 7.52
CA PHE A 125 19.02 28.96 8.46
C PHE A 125 20.51 29.00 8.08
N LEU A 126 20.97 28.05 7.24
CA LEU A 126 22.36 28.02 6.81
C LEU A 126 22.70 29.19 5.85
N PHE A 127 21.73 29.72 5.10
CA PHE A 127 21.94 30.88 4.21
C PHE A 127 22.43 32.14 4.95
N PRO A 128 21.66 32.71 5.90
CA PRO A 128 22.10 33.91 6.62
C PRO A 128 23.36 33.66 7.45
N TYR A 129 23.55 32.43 7.93
CA TYR A 129 24.74 32.05 8.68
C TYR A 129 26.02 32.08 7.82
N LEU A 130 25.99 31.48 6.62
CA LEU A 130 27.14 31.47 5.71
C LEU A 130 27.45 32.86 5.16
N ASP A 131 26.41 33.65 4.86
CA ASP A 131 26.57 35.05 4.46
C ASP A 131 27.23 35.89 5.57
N TRP A 132 26.77 35.75 6.82
CA TRP A 132 27.33 36.46 7.98
C TRP A 132 28.82 36.17 8.18
N ILE A 133 29.23 34.90 8.07
CA ILE A 133 30.64 34.52 8.23
C ILE A 133 31.49 35.02 7.07
N TYR A 134 30.97 34.97 5.84
CA TYR A 134 31.69 35.46 4.67
C TYR A 134 32.00 36.97 4.78
N GLN A 135 31.02 37.75 5.26
CA GLN A 135 31.13 39.20 5.37
C GLN A 135 32.01 39.66 6.55
N LYS A 136 32.04 38.93 7.67
CA LYS A 136 32.90 39.29 8.82
C LYS A 136 34.38 39.06 8.54
N GLU A 137 35.21 40.04 8.89
CA GLU A 137 36.68 39.90 8.86
C GLU A 137 37.21 39.17 10.11
N ASP A 138 36.65 39.45 11.30
CA ASP A 138 37.04 38.82 12.58
C ASP A 138 35.84 38.13 13.27
N TYR A 139 35.52 36.90 12.85
CA TYR A 139 34.55 36.06 13.55
C TYR A 139 35.25 35.02 14.42
N ASN A 140 34.63 34.60 15.53
CA ASN A 140 35.20 33.57 16.41
C ASN A 140 35.12 32.18 15.72
N PRO A 141 36.26 31.58 15.34
CA PRO A 141 36.27 30.32 14.58
C PRO A 141 35.74 29.14 15.41
N LYS A 142 35.91 29.16 16.74
CA LYS A 142 35.36 28.11 17.62
C LYS A 142 33.84 28.15 17.66
N LEU A 143 33.26 29.35 17.75
CA LEU A 143 31.80 29.53 17.76
C LEU A 143 31.19 29.16 16.41
N SER A 144 31.80 29.63 15.31
CA SER A 144 31.38 29.28 13.96
C SER A 144 31.42 27.77 13.73
N ARG A 145 32.51 27.08 14.09
CA ARG A 145 32.57 25.62 13.93
C ARG A 145 31.44 24.90 14.67
N LYS A 146 31.11 25.32 15.90
CA LYS A 146 29.99 24.76 16.67
C LYS A 146 28.63 25.00 16.00
N LEU A 147 28.38 26.21 15.49
CA LEU A 147 27.13 26.54 14.81
C LEU A 147 26.98 25.77 13.50
N LEU A 148 28.04 25.65 12.70
CA LEU A 148 28.03 24.84 11.48
C LEU A 148 27.72 23.37 11.78
N ILE A 149 28.34 22.80 12.81
CA ILE A 149 28.05 21.43 13.27
C ILE A 149 26.57 21.31 13.69
N LEU A 150 26.03 22.27 14.44
CA LEU A 150 24.63 22.28 14.84
C LEU A 150 23.68 22.29 13.63
N PHE A 151 23.94 23.13 12.63
CA PHE A 151 23.14 23.17 11.40
C PHE A 151 23.22 21.84 10.64
N LEU A 152 24.41 21.26 10.50
CA LEU A 152 24.58 19.97 9.83
C LEU A 152 23.85 18.84 10.57
N ILE A 153 23.94 18.78 11.90
CA ILE A 153 23.16 17.83 12.72
C ILE A 153 21.67 18.05 12.52
N GLY A 154 21.20 19.29 12.50
CA GLY A 154 19.79 19.62 12.25
C GLY A 154 19.33 19.25 10.83
N ILE A 155 20.21 19.30 9.83
CA ILE A 155 19.90 18.88 8.46
C ILE A 155 19.82 17.35 8.35
N PHE A 156 20.76 16.60 8.94
CA PHE A 156 20.86 15.16 8.69
C PHE A 156 20.15 14.29 9.74
N SER A 157 20.03 14.75 11.00
CA SER A 157 19.39 13.95 12.06
C SER A 157 17.92 13.62 11.79
N PRO A 158 17.10 14.51 11.19
CA PRO A 158 15.70 14.20 10.95
C PRO A 158 15.52 13.10 9.88
N LEU A 159 16.33 13.11 8.81
CA LEU A 159 16.34 12.05 7.78
C LEU A 159 16.64 10.65 8.36
N ILE A 160 17.46 10.59 9.41
CA ILE A 160 17.76 9.36 10.13
C ILE A 160 16.60 9.03 11.09
N GLY A 161 16.09 10.04 11.79
CA GLY A 161 14.98 9.93 12.73
C GLY A 161 13.69 9.42 12.10
N SER A 162 13.33 9.87 10.89
CA SER A 162 12.13 9.43 10.18
C SER A 162 12.18 7.95 9.79
N ARG A 163 13.32 7.48 9.27
CA ARG A 163 13.53 6.06 8.98
C ARG A 163 13.43 5.20 10.24
N ILE A 164 14.04 5.65 11.32
CA ILE A 164 13.96 4.98 12.62
C ILE A 164 12.51 4.95 13.11
N GLN A 165 11.78 6.05 13.01
CA GLN A 165 10.38 6.14 13.42
C GLN A 165 9.47 5.23 12.59
N ILE A 166 9.65 5.18 11.26
CA ILE A 166 8.92 4.26 10.38
C ILE A 166 9.22 2.81 10.78
N HIS A 167 10.49 2.48 11.02
CA HIS A 167 10.89 1.15 11.43
C HIS A 167 10.23 0.74 12.76
N PHE A 168 10.28 1.60 13.79
CA PHE A 168 9.63 1.32 15.07
C PHE A 168 8.10 1.23 14.94
N ARG A 169 7.49 2.11 14.14
CA ARG A 169 6.04 2.07 13.88
C ARG A 169 5.64 0.76 13.21
N ASN A 170 6.39 0.33 12.21
CA ASN A 170 6.14 -0.93 11.50
C ASN A 170 6.34 -2.14 12.41
N ASN A 171 7.39 -2.16 13.23
CA ASN A 171 7.59 -3.21 14.23
C ASN A 171 6.45 -3.25 15.25
N ALA A 172 5.95 -2.09 15.69
CA ALA A 172 4.82 -2.02 16.61
C ALA A 172 3.53 -2.58 15.98
N LYS A 173 3.32 -2.42 14.67
CA LYS A 173 2.19 -3.04 13.96
C LYS A 173 2.33 -4.57 13.92
N VAL A 174 3.50 -5.07 13.52
CA VAL A 174 3.79 -6.52 13.52
C VAL A 174 3.53 -7.11 14.91
N GLN A 175 4.02 -6.44 15.95
CA GLN A 175 3.85 -6.87 17.33
C GLN A 175 2.37 -6.90 17.75
N GLN A 176 1.60 -5.85 17.44
CA GLN A 176 0.16 -5.82 17.74
C GLN A 176 -0.61 -6.96 17.07
N LEU A 177 -0.32 -7.26 15.80
CA LEU A 177 -0.97 -8.36 15.10
C LEU A 177 -0.54 -9.72 15.67
N LYS A 178 0.74 -9.88 16.03
CA LYS A 178 1.24 -11.09 16.70
C LYS A 178 0.60 -11.30 18.08
N GLU A 179 0.46 -10.23 18.86
CA GLU A 179 -0.22 -10.25 20.16
C GLU A 179 -1.69 -10.60 20.02
N PHE A 180 -2.36 -10.07 18.99
CA PHE A 180 -3.73 -10.44 18.66
C PHE A 180 -3.88 -11.94 18.41
N TYR A 181 -3.07 -12.53 17.53
CA TYR A 181 -3.11 -13.99 17.32
C TYR A 181 -2.75 -14.80 18.56
N SER A 182 -1.72 -14.36 19.31
CA SER A 182 -1.31 -15.01 20.55
C SER A 182 -2.42 -15.01 21.60
N SER A 183 -3.20 -13.92 21.69
CA SER A 183 -4.34 -13.81 22.60
C SER A 183 -5.46 -14.80 22.27
N MET A 184 -5.50 -15.30 21.04
CA MET A 184 -6.43 -16.34 20.58
C MET A 184 -5.79 -17.74 20.57
N GLY A 185 -4.63 -17.92 21.20
CA GLY A 185 -3.93 -19.20 21.27
C GLY A 185 -3.28 -19.65 19.95
N MET A 186 -3.13 -18.75 18.98
CA MET A 186 -2.45 -19.02 17.70
C MET A 186 -1.03 -18.46 17.74
N ASN A 187 -0.06 -19.28 17.34
CA ASN A 187 1.36 -18.90 17.32
C ASN A 187 1.85 -18.75 15.88
N TYR A 188 1.35 -17.72 15.19
CA TYR A 188 1.77 -17.42 13.83
C TYR A 188 2.99 -16.51 13.77
N ASP A 189 3.80 -16.72 12.76
CA ASP A 189 4.85 -15.78 12.38
C ASP A 189 4.25 -14.69 11.50
N VAL A 190 4.61 -13.44 11.76
CA VAL A 190 4.01 -12.27 11.11
C VAL A 190 5.11 -11.38 10.56
N ALA A 191 5.04 -11.06 9.27
CA ALA A 191 5.96 -10.15 8.60
C ALA A 191 5.19 -9.07 7.81
N LEU A 192 5.61 -7.81 7.95
CA LEU A 192 4.99 -6.71 7.23
C LEU A 192 5.48 -6.68 5.77
N LYS A 193 4.54 -6.70 4.82
CA LYS A 193 4.83 -6.65 3.38
C LYS A 193 4.69 -5.24 2.82
N SER A 194 3.58 -4.58 3.10
CA SER A 194 3.31 -3.23 2.62
C SER A 194 2.38 -2.46 3.57
N VAL A 195 2.40 -1.13 3.44
CA VAL A 195 1.51 -0.21 4.17
C VAL A 195 0.85 0.72 3.15
N GLU A 196 -0.47 0.70 3.14
CA GLU A 196 -1.32 1.59 2.36
C GLU A 196 -1.97 2.62 3.29
N ILE A 197 -1.68 3.90 3.05
CA ILE A 197 -2.16 5.00 3.90
C ILE A 197 -3.52 5.45 3.36
N GLU A 198 -4.60 5.17 4.09
CA GLU A 198 -5.93 5.68 3.79
C GLU A 198 -6.07 7.15 4.20
N SER A 199 -5.57 7.51 5.40
CA SER A 199 -5.66 8.88 5.94
C SER A 199 -4.56 9.16 6.97
N ASN A 200 -4.53 10.39 7.50
CA ASN A 200 -3.55 10.79 8.53
C ASN A 200 -3.69 9.99 9.85
N VAL A 201 -4.82 9.30 10.05
CA VAL A 201 -5.10 8.52 11.27
C VAL A 201 -5.45 7.07 11.00
N SER A 202 -5.54 6.64 9.74
CA SER A 202 -5.93 5.29 9.33
C SER A 202 -4.98 4.78 8.26
N ASP A 203 -4.47 3.58 8.43
CA ASP A 203 -3.78 2.85 7.37
C ASP A 203 -4.17 1.37 7.37
N ILE A 204 -4.07 0.76 6.19
CA ILE A 204 -4.17 -0.68 6.00
C ILE A 204 -2.75 -1.19 5.77
N SER A 205 -2.40 -2.27 6.44
CA SER A 205 -1.10 -2.91 6.29
C SER A 205 -1.31 -4.35 5.87
N ILE A 206 -0.56 -4.80 4.87
CA ILE A 206 -0.60 -6.18 4.39
C ILE A 206 0.54 -6.93 5.03
N PHE A 207 0.22 -8.07 5.64
CA PHE A 207 1.16 -8.95 6.32
C PHE A 207 1.21 -10.29 5.63
N ASP A 208 2.41 -10.85 5.55
CA ASP A 208 2.58 -12.29 5.36
C ASP A 208 2.46 -12.94 6.75
N VAL A 209 1.45 -13.79 6.93
CA VAL A 209 1.20 -14.56 8.15
C VAL A 209 1.51 -16.02 7.84
N SER A 210 2.45 -16.59 8.58
CA SER A 210 2.96 -17.94 8.33
C SER A 210 2.64 -18.90 9.47
N ASP A 211 2.26 -20.11 9.10
CA ASP A 211 2.07 -21.24 10.00
C ASP A 211 2.60 -22.52 9.35
N ASN A 212 3.44 -23.26 10.08
CA ASN A 212 3.99 -24.55 9.66
C ASN A 212 4.50 -24.63 8.19
N GLY A 213 5.09 -23.54 7.68
CA GLY A 213 5.66 -23.47 6.33
C GLY A 213 4.71 -22.94 5.25
N MET A 214 3.43 -22.74 5.57
CA MET A 214 2.47 -22.08 4.69
C MET A 214 2.32 -20.61 5.05
N THR A 215 2.04 -19.75 4.06
CA THR A 215 1.88 -18.31 4.25
C THR A 215 0.61 -17.82 3.57
N ILE A 216 -0.18 -17.04 4.29
CA ILE A 216 -1.33 -16.29 3.76
C ILE A 216 -1.05 -14.79 3.85
N GLN A 217 -1.70 -14.01 2.98
CA GLN A 217 -1.67 -12.55 3.07
C GLN A 217 -2.87 -12.06 3.89
N VAL A 218 -2.60 -11.24 4.90
CA VAL A 218 -3.62 -10.69 5.80
C VAL A 218 -3.58 -9.18 5.76
N GLY A 219 -4.73 -8.57 5.47
CA GLY A 219 -4.92 -7.13 5.63
C GLY A 219 -5.24 -6.80 7.08
N ALA A 220 -4.64 -5.76 7.63
CA ALA A 220 -4.94 -5.28 8.97
C ALA A 220 -5.02 -3.75 8.99
N LYS A 221 -6.11 -3.22 9.57
CA LYS A 221 -6.40 -1.79 9.66
C LYS A 221 -6.01 -1.26 11.03
N TYR A 222 -5.22 -0.19 11.00
CA TYR A 222 -4.78 0.52 12.19
C TYR A 222 -5.39 1.92 12.23
N ILE A 223 -6.16 2.20 13.27
CA ILE A 223 -6.72 3.53 13.52
C ILE A 223 -5.98 4.12 14.72
N ARG A 224 -5.40 5.31 14.55
CA ARG A 224 -4.55 5.98 15.54
C ARG A 224 -3.44 5.05 16.07
N GLN A 225 -2.80 4.31 15.15
CA GLN A 225 -1.73 3.34 15.42
C GLN A 225 -2.15 2.11 16.25
N LYS A 226 -3.45 1.88 16.45
CA LYS A 226 -3.98 0.70 17.13
C LYS A 226 -4.64 -0.24 16.14
N LEU A 227 -4.35 -1.53 16.24
CA LEU A 227 -5.05 -2.55 15.47
C LEU A 227 -6.55 -2.53 15.78
N THR A 228 -7.37 -2.51 14.73
CA THR A 228 -8.85 -2.42 14.86
C THR A 228 -9.59 -3.45 14.03
N GLN A 229 -9.11 -3.76 12.84
CA GLN A 229 -9.75 -4.73 11.96
C GLN A 229 -8.69 -5.59 11.26
N VAL A 230 -9.05 -6.81 10.89
CA VAL A 230 -8.18 -7.74 10.15
C VAL A 230 -8.98 -8.57 9.14
N SER A 231 -8.35 -9.00 8.05
CA SER A 231 -9.00 -9.85 7.04
C SER A 231 -9.03 -11.33 7.43
N PHE A 232 -8.17 -11.73 8.37
CA PHE A 232 -8.08 -13.08 8.92
C PHE A 232 -7.95 -13.04 10.43
N ILE A 233 -8.78 -13.83 11.10
CA ILE A 233 -8.84 -13.98 12.56
C ILE A 233 -8.65 -15.45 12.87
N ASN A 234 -9.49 -16.28 12.26
CA ASN A 234 -9.42 -17.72 12.30
C ASN A 234 -10.08 -18.27 11.01
N GLU A 235 -10.26 -19.58 10.96
CA GLU A 235 -10.84 -20.23 9.79
C GLU A 235 -12.28 -19.78 9.53
N ASN A 236 -13.09 -19.53 10.57
CA ASN A 236 -14.46 -19.04 10.39
C ASN A 236 -14.51 -17.56 9.93
N TYR A 237 -13.49 -16.77 10.27
CA TYR A 237 -13.37 -15.35 9.98
C TYR A 237 -12.10 -15.07 9.17
N GLY A 238 -12.17 -15.33 7.87
CA GLY A 238 -11.05 -15.13 6.94
C GLY A 238 -10.68 -16.31 6.06
N PHE A 239 -11.52 -17.36 5.97
CA PHE A 239 -11.31 -18.49 5.05
C PHE A 239 -11.13 -18.09 3.57
N LYS A 240 -11.44 -16.82 3.21
CA LYS A 240 -11.19 -16.24 1.89
C LYS A 240 -9.72 -16.22 1.54
N GLU A 241 -8.85 -16.07 2.53
CA GLU A 241 -7.41 -16.11 2.29
C GLU A 241 -6.96 -17.52 1.88
N PHE A 242 -7.64 -18.59 2.33
CA PHE A 242 -7.36 -19.96 1.87
C PHE A 242 -7.91 -20.24 0.47
N LEU A 243 -9.08 -19.71 0.13
CA LEU A 243 -9.61 -19.81 -1.24
C LEU A 243 -8.69 -19.09 -2.23
N ARG A 244 -8.18 -17.90 -1.87
CA ARG A 244 -7.19 -17.18 -2.67
C ARG A 244 -5.90 -17.96 -2.83
N LEU A 245 -5.40 -18.54 -1.74
CA LEU A 245 -4.20 -19.38 -1.75
C LEU A 245 -4.38 -20.58 -2.68
N SER A 246 -5.52 -21.27 -2.59
CA SER A 246 -5.82 -22.46 -3.39
C SER A 246 -6.06 -22.13 -4.86
N ALA A 247 -6.80 -21.06 -5.16
CA ALA A 247 -7.01 -20.57 -6.53
C ALA A 247 -5.71 -20.10 -7.20
N SER A 248 -4.71 -19.70 -6.43
CA SER A 248 -3.38 -19.33 -6.92
C SER A 248 -2.39 -20.50 -6.99
N SER A 249 -2.84 -21.73 -6.71
CA SER A 249 -1.98 -22.91 -6.67
C SER A 249 -1.67 -23.47 -8.06
N GLN A 250 -0.61 -24.29 -8.14
CA GLN A 250 -0.29 -25.04 -9.36
C GLN A 250 -1.43 -25.98 -9.78
N GLU A 251 -2.15 -26.57 -8.81
CA GLU A 251 -3.30 -27.42 -9.09
C GLU A 251 -4.43 -26.63 -9.76
N ALA A 252 -4.73 -25.43 -9.26
CA ALA A 252 -5.72 -24.54 -9.84
C ALA A 252 -5.35 -24.14 -11.27
N GLN A 253 -4.08 -23.85 -11.54
CA GLN A 253 -3.62 -23.56 -12.89
C GLN A 253 -3.77 -24.76 -13.84
N THR A 254 -3.47 -25.98 -13.37
CA THR A 254 -3.69 -27.20 -14.16
C THR A 254 -5.17 -27.40 -14.47
N VAL A 255 -6.06 -27.31 -13.47
CA VAL A 255 -7.51 -27.46 -13.68
C VAL A 255 -8.06 -26.41 -14.65
N LEU A 256 -7.61 -25.16 -14.53
CA LEU A 256 -8.00 -24.08 -15.46
C LEU A 256 -7.52 -24.34 -16.89
N ASN A 257 -6.26 -24.77 -17.06
CA ASN A 257 -5.70 -25.07 -18.37
C ASN A 257 -6.39 -26.27 -19.03
N ASP A 258 -6.71 -27.31 -18.26
CA ASP A 258 -7.43 -28.48 -18.76
C ASP A 258 -8.84 -28.10 -19.23
N PHE A 259 -9.55 -27.28 -18.44
CA PHE A 259 -10.87 -26.78 -18.83
C PHE A 259 -10.82 -25.94 -20.10
N LYS A 260 -9.87 -24.99 -20.15
CA LYS A 260 -9.66 -24.15 -21.33
C LYS A 260 -9.36 -24.98 -22.57
N SER A 261 -8.43 -25.93 -22.46
CA SER A 261 -8.01 -26.78 -23.58
C SER A 261 -9.17 -27.63 -24.12
N ALA A 262 -10.03 -28.15 -23.25
CA ALA A 262 -11.21 -28.91 -23.64
C ALA A 262 -12.25 -28.04 -24.36
N VAL A 263 -12.47 -26.80 -23.89
CA VAL A 263 -13.37 -25.84 -24.54
C VAL A 263 -12.82 -25.41 -25.91
N GLU A 264 -11.54 -25.09 -26.01
CA GLU A 264 -10.89 -24.74 -27.28
C GLU A 264 -10.92 -25.91 -28.27
N SER A 265 -10.72 -27.14 -27.78
CA SER A 265 -10.82 -28.35 -28.60
C SER A 265 -12.24 -28.56 -29.13
N ALA A 266 -13.27 -28.32 -28.33
CA ALA A 266 -14.67 -28.39 -28.75
C ALA A 266 -14.98 -27.32 -29.81
N ILE A 267 -14.53 -26.08 -29.59
CA ILE A 267 -14.64 -24.96 -30.53
C ILE A 267 -14.04 -25.35 -31.89
N GLN A 268 -12.79 -25.82 -31.89
CA GLN A 268 -12.06 -26.17 -33.11
C GLN A 268 -12.70 -27.36 -33.84
N LYS A 269 -13.05 -28.44 -33.12
CA LYS A 269 -13.60 -29.67 -33.69
C LYS A 269 -14.94 -29.44 -34.38
N LYS A 270 -15.75 -28.52 -33.85
CA LYS A 270 -17.09 -28.21 -34.37
C LYS A 270 -17.11 -27.00 -35.30
N GLY A 271 -15.98 -26.30 -35.44
CA GLY A 271 -15.84 -25.16 -36.36
C GLY A 271 -16.58 -23.91 -35.90
N TYR A 272 -16.71 -23.71 -34.57
CA TYR A 272 -17.33 -22.51 -34.02
C TYR A 272 -16.44 -21.28 -34.26
N ASP A 273 -17.04 -20.14 -34.65
CA ASP A 273 -16.37 -18.84 -34.72
C ASP A 273 -16.36 -18.16 -33.33
N LEU A 274 -15.61 -18.77 -32.42
CA LEU A 274 -15.47 -18.41 -31.01
C LEU A 274 -14.01 -18.44 -30.58
N VAL A 275 -13.64 -17.56 -29.65
CA VAL A 275 -12.33 -17.56 -28.99
C VAL A 275 -12.52 -17.43 -27.47
N VAL A 276 -11.71 -18.15 -26.70
CA VAL A 276 -11.61 -17.97 -25.24
C VAL A 276 -10.85 -16.68 -24.94
N ILE A 277 -11.46 -15.78 -24.16
CA ILE A 277 -10.85 -14.52 -23.76
C ILE A 277 -10.12 -14.72 -22.44
N ASP A 278 -8.79 -14.59 -22.47
CA ASP A 278 -7.97 -14.54 -21.27
C ASP A 278 -7.73 -13.07 -20.85
N ASP A 279 -8.33 -12.64 -19.73
CA ASP A 279 -7.95 -11.36 -19.11
C ASP A 279 -6.82 -11.58 -18.09
N LYS A 280 -5.56 -11.51 -18.55
CA LYS A 280 -4.39 -11.80 -17.70
C LYS A 280 -4.22 -10.82 -16.53
N GLU A 281 -5.02 -9.77 -16.41
CA GLU A 281 -4.81 -8.68 -15.46
C GLU A 281 -5.50 -8.86 -14.09
N GLN A 282 -6.36 -9.88 -13.88
CA GLN A 282 -7.06 -10.06 -12.59
C GLN A 282 -7.14 -11.53 -12.09
N PRO A 283 -6.08 -12.09 -11.47
CA PRO A 283 -6.01 -13.50 -11.11
C PRO A 283 -7.11 -14.01 -10.14
N LEU A 284 -7.81 -13.14 -9.43
CA LEU A 284 -8.90 -13.50 -8.50
C LEU A 284 -10.26 -12.89 -8.87
N ALA A 285 -10.34 -12.11 -9.96
CA ALA A 285 -11.58 -11.46 -10.40
C ALA A 285 -11.89 -11.68 -11.89
N SER A 286 -10.96 -12.16 -12.72
CA SER A 286 -11.17 -12.86 -14.00
C SER A 286 -9.82 -13.08 -14.74
N PRO A 287 -9.59 -14.20 -15.45
CA PRO A 287 -10.39 -15.42 -15.55
C PRO A 287 -9.75 -16.58 -14.78
N GLY A 288 -10.60 -17.46 -14.27
CA GLY A 288 -10.17 -18.68 -13.64
C GLY A 288 -11.20 -19.16 -12.63
N PHE A 289 -11.38 -18.41 -11.55
CA PHE A 289 -12.23 -18.81 -10.44
C PHE A 289 -13.10 -17.65 -9.95
N LYS A 290 -14.41 -17.87 -9.89
CA LYS A 290 -15.39 -17.07 -9.15
C LYS A 290 -15.53 -17.63 -7.75
N ILE A 291 -15.57 -16.77 -6.74
CA ILE A 291 -15.75 -17.18 -5.34
C ILE A 291 -17.18 -16.90 -4.91
N SER A 292 -17.79 -17.80 -4.16
CA SER A 292 -19.13 -17.56 -3.61
C SER A 292 -19.06 -16.66 -2.37
N ASN A 293 -19.89 -15.63 -2.38
CA ASN A 293 -20.14 -14.71 -1.27
C ASN A 293 -21.03 -15.31 -0.19
N SER A 294 -21.92 -16.23 -0.57
CA SER A 294 -22.83 -16.93 0.33
C SER A 294 -22.27 -18.23 0.91
N TYR A 295 -21.06 -18.65 0.49
CA TYR A 295 -20.45 -19.89 0.96
C TYR A 295 -20.36 -19.95 2.48
N ARG A 296 -20.49 -21.15 3.04
CA ARG A 296 -20.34 -21.44 4.47
C ARG A 296 -19.44 -22.65 4.59
N ILE A 297 -18.60 -22.68 5.63
CA ILE A 297 -17.69 -23.81 5.84
C ILE A 297 -18.52 -25.05 6.14
N THR A 298 -18.61 -25.95 5.15
CA THR A 298 -19.39 -27.19 5.23
C THR A 298 -18.72 -28.21 6.17
N PRO A 299 -19.49 -29.19 6.70
CA PRO A 299 -18.92 -30.30 7.46
C PRO A 299 -17.83 -31.07 6.69
N LEU A 300 -17.95 -31.21 5.37
CA LEU A 300 -16.94 -31.90 4.56
C LEU A 300 -15.61 -31.15 4.56
N ILE A 301 -15.63 -29.83 4.39
CA ILE A 301 -14.42 -29.00 4.48
C ILE A 301 -13.79 -29.11 5.87
N LYS A 302 -14.60 -29.06 6.94
CA LYS A 302 -14.11 -29.23 8.31
C LYS A 302 -13.45 -30.60 8.51
N GLU A 303 -14.08 -31.67 8.01
CA GLU A 303 -13.53 -33.02 8.11
C GLU A 303 -12.20 -33.14 7.36
N LYS A 304 -12.11 -32.62 6.14
CA LYS A 304 -10.86 -32.62 5.37
C LYS A 304 -9.76 -31.81 6.04
N ALA A 305 -10.10 -30.65 6.59
CA ALA A 305 -9.15 -29.85 7.37
C ALA A 305 -8.67 -30.61 8.60
N LEU A 306 -9.56 -31.30 9.33
CA LEU A 306 -9.19 -32.13 10.46
C LEU A 306 -8.28 -33.31 10.07
N GLN A 307 -8.53 -33.94 8.92
CA GLN A 307 -7.65 -34.98 8.37
C GLN A 307 -6.25 -34.42 8.05
N ASN A 308 -6.18 -33.23 7.45
CA ASN A 308 -4.93 -32.52 7.17
C ASN A 308 -4.19 -32.15 8.48
N GLN A 309 -4.91 -31.67 9.48
CA GLN A 309 -4.39 -31.34 10.81
C GLN A 309 -3.79 -32.55 11.53
N ASN A 310 -4.35 -33.74 11.32
CA ASN A 310 -3.83 -34.99 11.88
C ASN A 310 -2.75 -35.65 11.00
N SER A 311 -2.35 -35.03 9.89
CA SER A 311 -1.29 -35.52 9.02
C SER A 311 0.09 -35.38 9.65
N PHE A 312 1.07 -36.17 9.23
CA PHE A 312 2.48 -36.00 9.63
C PHE A 312 3.18 -34.83 8.92
N SER A 313 2.59 -34.28 7.85
CA SER A 313 3.17 -33.14 7.12
C SER A 313 2.85 -31.84 7.84
N LYS A 314 3.89 -31.08 8.23
CA LYS A 314 3.73 -29.76 8.85
C LYS A 314 2.93 -28.81 7.97
N GLU A 315 3.23 -28.77 6.68
CA GLU A 315 2.50 -27.92 5.72
C GLU A 315 1.00 -28.26 5.71
N LYS A 316 0.65 -29.55 5.79
CA LYS A 316 -0.76 -29.98 5.90
C LYS A 316 -1.38 -29.63 7.24
N GLN A 317 -0.61 -29.47 8.31
CA GLN A 317 -1.14 -29.05 9.61
C GLN A 317 -1.39 -27.54 9.67
N ALA A 318 -0.80 -26.75 8.76
CA ALA A 318 -0.87 -25.30 8.76
C ALA A 318 -2.31 -24.79 8.75
N PHE A 319 -2.56 -23.76 9.57
CA PHE A 319 -3.85 -23.14 9.76
C PHE A 319 -4.94 -24.17 10.04
N ARG A 320 -4.65 -25.08 11.00
CA ARG A 320 -5.52 -26.19 11.41
C ARG A 320 -5.99 -27.07 10.24
N GLY A 321 -5.15 -27.18 9.21
CA GLY A 321 -5.37 -28.02 8.03
C GLY A 321 -6.15 -27.40 6.88
N TYR A 322 -6.49 -26.11 6.97
CA TYR A 322 -7.25 -25.40 5.93
C TYR A 322 -6.38 -24.89 4.78
N ALA A 323 -5.10 -24.58 5.04
CA ALA A 323 -4.23 -23.97 4.04
C ALA A 323 -3.86 -24.89 2.87
N THR A 324 -3.97 -26.21 3.04
CA THR A 324 -3.63 -27.20 2.02
C THR A 324 -4.86 -27.87 1.40
N LEU A 325 -6.06 -27.32 1.60
CA LEU A 325 -7.26 -27.82 0.95
C LEU A 325 -7.18 -27.59 -0.57
N SER A 326 -7.52 -28.64 -1.31
CA SER A 326 -7.42 -28.63 -2.77
C SER A 326 -8.46 -27.70 -3.38
N VAL A 327 -8.11 -27.09 -4.51
CA VAL A 327 -9.06 -26.31 -5.30
C VAL A 327 -10.27 -27.14 -5.71
N LYS A 328 -10.08 -28.45 -5.93
CA LYS A 328 -11.14 -29.40 -6.28
C LYS A 328 -12.12 -29.60 -5.12
N ASP A 329 -11.64 -29.54 -3.89
CA ASP A 329 -12.49 -29.64 -2.70
C ASP A 329 -13.42 -28.43 -2.60
N PHE A 330 -12.85 -27.24 -2.84
CA PHE A 330 -13.61 -26.00 -2.87
C PHE A 330 -14.57 -25.91 -4.06
N MET A 331 -14.20 -26.45 -5.22
CA MET A 331 -15.09 -26.53 -6.38
C MET A 331 -16.25 -27.48 -6.13
N LYS A 332 -15.99 -28.64 -5.52
CA LYS A 332 -17.01 -29.64 -5.20
C LYS A 332 -18.07 -29.11 -4.23
N GLU A 333 -17.62 -28.38 -3.21
CA GLU A 333 -18.49 -27.80 -2.19
C GLU A 333 -19.11 -26.45 -2.60
N GLY A 334 -18.76 -25.94 -3.79
CA GLY A 334 -19.32 -24.70 -4.31
C GLY A 334 -18.75 -23.42 -3.70
N ALA A 335 -17.61 -23.49 -3.01
CA ALA A 335 -16.87 -22.30 -2.59
C ALA A 335 -16.24 -21.57 -3.79
N LEU A 336 -15.82 -22.34 -4.80
CA LEU A 336 -15.22 -21.84 -6.04
C LEU A 336 -16.01 -22.36 -7.26
N CYS A 337 -16.13 -21.52 -8.27
CA CYS A 337 -16.64 -21.89 -9.59
C CYS A 337 -15.61 -21.54 -10.66
N LEU A 338 -15.27 -22.50 -11.50
CA LEU A 338 -14.32 -22.29 -12.57
C LEU A 338 -14.97 -21.51 -13.73
N HIS A 339 -14.40 -20.38 -14.11
CA HIS A 339 -15.00 -19.46 -15.07
C HIS A 339 -14.15 -19.25 -16.32
N LEU A 340 -14.79 -19.40 -17.49
CA LEU A 340 -14.27 -18.94 -18.77
C LEU A 340 -15.21 -17.95 -19.46
N THR A 341 -14.61 -17.02 -20.20
CA THR A 341 -15.31 -16.05 -21.04
C THR A 341 -15.03 -16.35 -22.51
N LEU A 342 -16.07 -16.39 -23.33
CA LEU A 342 -15.95 -16.54 -24.78
C LEU A 342 -16.33 -15.23 -25.49
N SER A 343 -15.74 -15.01 -26.67
CA SER A 343 -16.00 -13.83 -27.52
C SER A 343 -17.48 -13.57 -27.88
N LYS A 344 -18.33 -14.61 -27.85
CA LYS A 344 -19.78 -14.51 -28.09
C LYS A 344 -20.50 -15.50 -27.16
N SER A 345 -21.68 -15.12 -26.68
CA SER A 345 -22.50 -15.94 -25.78
C SER A 345 -23.43 -16.90 -26.52
N ASN A 346 -23.81 -18.00 -25.86
CA ASN A 346 -24.83 -18.96 -26.30
C ASN A 346 -24.60 -19.65 -27.66
N LEU A 347 -23.35 -19.71 -28.14
CA LEU A 347 -23.02 -20.40 -29.41
C LEU A 347 -22.37 -21.77 -29.21
N LEU A 348 -21.71 -22.02 -28.08
CA LEU A 348 -21.10 -23.31 -27.78
C LEU A 348 -22.12 -24.21 -27.06
N GLU A 349 -22.47 -25.34 -27.65
CA GLU A 349 -23.27 -26.35 -26.97
C GLU A 349 -22.43 -27.08 -25.92
N LEU A 350 -22.89 -27.11 -24.66
CA LEU A 350 -22.16 -27.79 -23.57
C LEU A 350 -21.90 -29.27 -23.89
N GLY A 351 -22.82 -29.94 -24.61
CA GLY A 351 -22.68 -31.34 -25.01
C GLY A 351 -21.52 -31.64 -25.96
N ASP A 352 -20.91 -30.61 -26.55
CA ASP A 352 -19.73 -30.76 -27.42
C ASP A 352 -18.41 -30.81 -26.63
N ILE A 353 -18.43 -30.46 -25.35
CA ILE A 353 -17.27 -30.47 -24.47
C ILE A 353 -17.12 -31.85 -23.83
N ASP A 354 -15.89 -32.37 -23.81
CA ASP A 354 -15.55 -33.58 -23.08
C ASP A 354 -15.27 -33.26 -21.61
N PHE A 355 -16.21 -33.62 -20.74
CA PHE A 355 -16.10 -33.41 -19.29
C PHE A 355 -15.46 -34.59 -18.55
N SER A 356 -15.08 -35.67 -19.24
CA SER A 356 -14.70 -36.94 -18.60
C SER A 356 -13.49 -36.85 -17.66
N SER A 357 -12.59 -35.90 -17.92
CA SER A 357 -11.37 -35.65 -17.14
C SER A 357 -11.53 -34.56 -16.08
N PHE A 358 -12.68 -33.90 -16.00
CA PHE A 358 -12.87 -32.76 -15.11
C PHE A 358 -13.16 -33.20 -13.67
N PRO A 359 -12.63 -32.49 -12.67
CA PRO A 359 -13.00 -32.71 -11.29
C PRO A 359 -14.49 -32.39 -11.06
N ASP A 360 -15.07 -33.01 -10.03
CA ASP A 360 -16.41 -32.65 -9.58
C ASP A 360 -16.44 -31.18 -9.13
N GLY A 361 -17.50 -30.46 -9.51
CA GLY A 361 -17.70 -29.09 -9.04
C GLY A 361 -18.44 -28.19 -10.02
N TYR A 362 -18.46 -26.90 -9.69
CA TYR A 362 -19.19 -25.87 -10.43
C TYR A 362 -18.32 -25.17 -11.46
N TYR A 363 -18.91 -24.98 -12.64
CA TYR A 363 -18.26 -24.36 -13.80
C TYR A 363 -19.21 -23.38 -14.45
N ASN A 364 -18.66 -22.36 -15.12
CA ASN A 364 -19.44 -21.50 -15.98
C ASN A 364 -18.66 -21.01 -17.20
N ILE A 365 -19.34 -20.99 -18.35
CA ILE A 365 -18.86 -20.38 -19.59
C ILE A 365 -19.79 -19.22 -19.89
N ASN A 366 -19.28 -17.99 -19.87
CA ASN A 366 -20.12 -16.79 -19.88
C ASN A 366 -21.22 -16.86 -18.79
N ALA A 367 -22.49 -16.95 -19.21
CA ALA A 367 -23.66 -17.04 -18.34
C ALA A 367 -24.20 -18.49 -18.17
N ASP A 368 -23.62 -19.47 -18.86
CA ASP A 368 -24.08 -20.86 -18.78
C ASP A 368 -23.38 -21.57 -17.61
N TYR A 369 -24.13 -21.77 -16.52
CA TYR A 369 -23.69 -22.50 -15.34
C TYR A 369 -24.02 -23.99 -15.44
N PHE A 370 -23.06 -24.83 -15.03
CA PHE A 370 -23.23 -26.27 -15.00
C PHE A 370 -22.42 -26.90 -13.87
N LEU A 371 -22.92 -28.05 -13.40
CA LEU A 371 -22.26 -28.89 -12.41
C LEU A 371 -21.66 -30.11 -13.12
N VAL A 372 -20.39 -30.42 -12.86
CA VAL A 372 -19.78 -31.68 -13.29
C VAL A 372 -19.76 -32.65 -12.11
N VAL A 373 -20.23 -33.88 -12.36
CA VAL A 373 -20.18 -34.99 -11.41
C VAL A 373 -19.80 -36.26 -12.14
N ASN A 374 -18.70 -36.90 -11.72
CA ASN A 374 -18.18 -38.14 -12.32
C ASN A 374 -18.04 -38.05 -13.85
N GLY A 375 -17.49 -36.94 -14.34
CA GLY A 375 -17.25 -36.70 -15.76
C GLY A 375 -18.51 -36.45 -16.61
N LYS A 376 -19.67 -36.23 -15.98
CA LYS A 376 -20.92 -35.86 -16.64
C LYS A 376 -21.35 -34.48 -16.18
N TYR A 377 -21.90 -33.68 -17.10
CA TYR A 377 -22.42 -32.35 -16.76
C TYR A 377 -23.94 -32.38 -16.54
N LYS A 378 -24.41 -31.50 -15.67
CA LYS A 378 -25.81 -31.12 -15.52
C LYS A 378 -25.89 -29.59 -15.66
N GLN A 379 -26.61 -29.12 -16.68
CA GLN A 379 -26.92 -27.71 -16.81
C GLN A 379 -27.81 -27.26 -15.65
N LEU A 380 -27.53 -26.08 -15.11
CA LEU A 380 -28.27 -25.50 -13.99
C LEU A 380 -29.27 -24.47 -14.53
N GLU A 381 -30.43 -24.33 -13.88
CA GLU A 381 -31.49 -23.42 -14.35
C GLU A 381 -31.03 -21.97 -14.30
N LYS A 382 -31.34 -21.20 -15.34
CA LYS A 382 -30.86 -19.82 -15.55
C LYS A 382 -31.62 -18.84 -14.65
N ASP A 383 -30.97 -18.42 -13.58
CA ASP A 383 -31.07 -17.08 -13.01
C ASP A 383 -29.64 -16.66 -12.62
N ASP A 384 -29.13 -15.60 -13.25
CA ASP A 384 -27.71 -15.24 -13.36
C ASP A 384 -27.06 -14.79 -12.02
N ASN A 385 -26.91 -15.70 -11.06
CA ASN A 385 -25.92 -15.54 -10.00
C ASN A 385 -25.42 -16.89 -9.49
N PHE A 386 -24.10 -17.05 -9.45
CA PHE A 386 -23.43 -18.20 -8.81
C PHE A 386 -23.95 -18.42 -7.38
N GLU A 387 -24.32 -17.34 -6.67
CA GLU A 387 -24.87 -17.39 -5.32
C GLU A 387 -26.24 -18.08 -5.21
N TYR A 388 -27.11 -17.96 -6.22
CA TYR A 388 -28.48 -18.52 -6.16
C TYR A 388 -28.53 -20.00 -6.49
N ILE A 389 -27.44 -20.54 -7.02
CA ILE A 389 -27.32 -21.93 -7.48
C ILE A 389 -26.87 -22.85 -6.34
N LEU A 390 -26.22 -22.30 -5.31
CA LEU A 390 -25.66 -23.07 -4.21
C LEU A 390 -26.74 -23.52 -3.22
N PRO A 391 -26.58 -24.70 -2.58
CA PRO A 391 -27.43 -25.10 -1.48
C PRO A 391 -27.42 -24.03 -0.39
N ILE A 392 -28.60 -23.52 -0.02
CA ILE A 392 -28.72 -22.53 1.07
C ILE A 392 -28.51 -23.26 2.40
N GLU A 393 -27.27 -23.35 2.87
CA GLU A 393 -26.98 -23.73 4.26
C GLU A 393 -27.28 -22.55 5.20
N SER A 394 -27.74 -22.80 6.43
CA SER A 394 -27.95 -21.78 7.49
C SER A 394 -26.61 -21.34 8.15
N GLY A 395 -26.51 -20.09 8.63
CA GLY A 395 -25.23 -19.47 9.10
C GLY A 395 -25.05 -17.99 8.70
N LYS A 396 -23.82 -17.46 8.73
CA LYS A 396 -23.47 -16.11 8.21
C LYS A 396 -22.75 -16.19 6.85
N PRO A 397 -22.93 -15.22 5.93
CA PRO A 397 -22.21 -15.19 4.66
C PRO A 397 -20.72 -14.89 4.82
N PHE A 398 -19.92 -15.52 3.97
CA PHE A 398 -18.47 -15.52 4.01
C PHE A 398 -17.80 -14.20 3.61
N TYR A 399 -18.37 -13.45 2.66
CA TYR A 399 -17.86 -12.13 2.22
C TYR A 399 -18.68 -10.94 2.73
N SER A 400 -19.32 -11.07 3.88
CA SER A 400 -20.03 -9.91 4.44
C SER A 400 -19.11 -8.72 4.74
N GLU A 401 -17.81 -8.97 5.00
CA GLU A 401 -16.83 -7.93 5.35
C GLU A 401 -15.45 -8.18 4.71
N ASP A 402 -14.83 -7.12 4.19
CA ASP A 402 -13.44 -7.16 3.71
C ASP A 402 -12.43 -7.24 4.87
N LEU A 403 -12.76 -6.59 5.98
CA LEU A 403 -12.00 -6.60 7.22
C LEU A 403 -12.98 -6.75 8.39
N TYR A 404 -12.70 -7.69 9.28
CA TYR A 404 -13.51 -7.96 10.46
C TYR A 404 -13.08 -7.08 11.63
N ASP A 405 -14.03 -6.47 12.32
CA ASP A 405 -13.77 -5.70 13.54
C ASP A 405 -13.47 -6.64 14.72
N ILE A 406 -12.23 -6.57 15.22
CA ILE A 406 -11.75 -7.46 16.28
C ILE A 406 -12.55 -7.35 17.59
N LYS A 407 -13.26 -6.23 17.81
CA LYS A 407 -14.07 -6.02 19.02
C LYS A 407 -15.49 -6.54 18.92
N LYS A 408 -15.99 -6.79 17.72
CA LYS A 408 -17.39 -7.21 17.48
C LYS A 408 -17.55 -8.73 17.42
N ILE A 409 -16.46 -9.47 17.56
CA ILE A 409 -16.46 -10.91 17.39
C ILE A 409 -16.62 -11.55 18.76
N ASP A 410 -17.77 -12.20 18.92
CA ASP A 410 -18.05 -13.03 20.07
C ASP A 410 -17.43 -14.41 19.86
N LEU A 411 -16.23 -14.62 20.42
CA LEU A 411 -15.44 -15.84 20.28
C LEU A 411 -15.90 -16.96 21.22
N ASN A 412 -16.83 -16.70 22.14
CA ASN A 412 -17.25 -17.65 23.17
C ASN A 412 -18.39 -18.60 22.74
N ASN A 413 -18.87 -18.53 21.50
CA ASN A 413 -20.02 -19.31 21.03
C ASN A 413 -19.68 -20.45 20.05
N GLU A 414 -18.41 -20.80 19.88
CA GLU A 414 -17.97 -21.83 18.91
C GLU A 414 -17.05 -22.90 19.53
N GLU A 415 -17.38 -23.40 20.73
CA GLU A 415 -16.99 -24.75 21.17
C GLU A 415 -18.06 -25.79 20.80
#